data_AF-A0A2V8DPB3-F1
#
_entry.id   AF-A0A2V8DPB3-F1
#
_cell.length_a   1.000
_cell.length_b   1.000
_cell.length_c   1.000
_cell.angle_alpha   90.00
_cell.angle_beta   90.00
_cell.angle_gamma   90.00
#
_symmetry.space_group_name_H-M   'P 1'
#
loop_
_entity.id
_entity.type
_entity.pdbx_description
1 polymer ?
#
loop_
_entity_poly.entity_id
_entity_poly.type
_entity_poly.pdbx_seq_one_letter_code
_entity_poly.pdbx_strand_id
1 'polypeptide(L)'
;MNRKVTVVGGAGNVGATVARGVSDKQLADVVVIDIADKKAAGVALDMLEACPIRGSDSRIMGTGDYAESANSDLVVVTSGMPRKPGMSRDDLLTVNYKIMQQVTEQVVRYSPDC
;
A
#
# COMPACT_ATOMS: atom_id res chain seq x y z
N MET A 1 -0.59 11.27 -18.21
CA MET A 1 -1.14 10.61 -17.02
C MET A 1 0.05 10.22 -16.16
N ASN A 2 0.11 10.67 -14.91
CA ASN A 2 1.20 10.25 -14.02
C ASN A 2 1.06 8.75 -13.76
N ARG A 3 2.20 8.05 -13.63
CA ARG A 3 2.20 6.65 -13.22
C ARG A 3 1.54 6.52 -11.85
N LYS A 4 0.91 5.37 -11.58
CA LYS A 4 0.20 5.12 -10.33
C LYS A 4 0.73 3.86 -9.65
N VAL A 5 1.05 3.96 -8.37
CA VAL A 5 1.53 2.84 -7.53
C VAL A 5 0.56 2.63 -6.37
N THR A 6 0.07 1.40 -6.20
CA THR A 6 -0.66 1.02 -4.99
C THR A 6 0.24 0.29 -4.01
N VAL A 7 0.21 0.68 -2.73
CA VAL A 7 0.93 0.00 -1.65
C VAL A 7 -0.09 -0.61 -0.68
N VAL A 8 -0.20 -1.95 -0.67
CA VAL A 8 -1.16 -2.69 0.16
C VAL A 8 -0.52 -3.12 1.47
N GLY A 9 -1.17 -2.85 2.60
CA GLY A 9 -0.54 -2.87 3.93
C GLY A 9 0.31 -1.62 4.16
N GLY A 10 -0.04 -0.54 3.44
CA GLY A 10 0.73 0.69 3.35
C GLY A 10 0.77 1.49 4.64
N ALA A 11 -0.12 1.23 5.60
CA ALA A 11 -0.09 1.88 6.91
C ALA A 11 0.87 1.18 7.90
N GLY A 12 1.50 0.08 7.50
CA GLY A 12 2.62 -0.55 8.21
C GLY A 12 3.96 0.15 7.94
N ASN A 13 4.99 -0.16 8.73
CA ASN A 13 6.29 0.53 8.65
C ASN A 13 6.97 0.37 7.28
N VAL A 14 6.93 -0.83 6.71
CA VAL A 14 7.53 -1.12 5.39
C VAL A 14 6.74 -0.40 4.30
N GLY A 15 5.42 -0.57 4.29
CA GLY A 15 4.54 0.05 3.31
C GLY A 15 4.62 1.58 3.31
N ALA A 16 4.62 2.21 4.49
CA ALA A 16 4.76 3.66 4.60
C ALA A 16 6.10 4.14 4.07
N THR A 17 7.18 3.39 4.31
CA THR A 17 8.52 3.71 3.79
C THR A 17 8.56 3.61 2.27
N VAL A 18 7.92 2.58 1.69
CA VAL A 18 7.80 2.43 0.24
C VAL A 18 7.00 3.60 -0.34
N ALA A 19 5.80 3.88 0.19
CA ALA A 19 4.94 4.97 -0.27
C ALA A 19 5.66 6.33 -0.24
N ARG A 20 6.35 6.63 0.86
CA ARG A 20 7.16 7.86 0.98
C ARG A 20 8.33 7.88 0.01
N GLY A 21 9.03 6.76 -0.19
CA GLY A 21 10.12 6.67 -1.15
C GLY A 21 9.68 6.89 -2.60
N VAL A 22 8.50 6.39 -2.98
CA VAL A 22 7.89 6.62 -4.30
C VAL A 22 7.52 8.09 -4.48
N SER A 23 6.86 8.67 -3.47
CA SER A 23 6.44 10.07 -3.45
C SER A 23 7.62 11.05 -3.47
N ASP A 24 8.58 10.88 -2.57
CA ASP A 24 9.73 11.79 -2.41
C ASP A 24 10.63 11.81 -3.66
N LYS A 25 10.64 10.72 -4.44
CA LYS A 25 11.39 10.60 -5.69
C LYS A 25 10.56 10.96 -6.93
N GLN A 26 9.31 11.40 -6.77
CA GLN A 26 8.37 11.73 -7.84
C GLN A 26 8.22 10.61 -8.89
N LEU A 27 8.19 9.35 -8.45
CA LEU A 27 8.13 8.21 -9.38
C LEU A 27 6.71 7.95 -9.89
N ALA A 28 5.71 8.23 -9.07
CA ALA A 28 4.30 7.98 -9.32
C ALA A 28 3.40 8.73 -8.32
N ASP A 29 2.12 8.79 -8.62
CA ASP A 29 1.06 9.02 -7.64
C ASP A 29 0.83 7.72 -6.84
N VAL A 30 0.49 7.85 -5.56
CA VAL A 30 0.49 6.73 -4.60
C VAL A 30 -0.90 6.54 -3.98
N VAL A 31 -1.35 5.29 -3.94
CA VAL A 31 -2.53 4.87 -3.17
C VAL A 31 -2.09 3.91 -2.08
N VAL A 32 -2.29 4.30 -0.83
CA VAL A 32 -2.03 3.48 0.36
C VAL A 32 -3.30 2.71 0.71
N ILE A 33 -3.28 1.39 0.52
CA ILE A 33 -4.40 0.52 0.93
C ILE A 33 -4.05 -0.15 2.25
N ASP A 34 -4.93 -0.06 3.24
CA ASP A 34 -4.80 -0.80 4.51
C ASP A 34 -6.16 -1.08 5.15
N ILE A 35 -6.27 -2.20 5.87
CA ILE A 35 -7.46 -2.52 6.67
C ILE A 35 -7.70 -1.49 7.78
N ALA A 36 -6.64 -0.84 8.25
CA ALA A 36 -6.71 0.29 9.17
C ALA A 36 -6.96 1.59 8.39
N ASP A 37 -8.14 1.72 7.76
CA ASP A 37 -8.52 2.80 6.84
C ASP A 37 -8.15 4.22 7.35
N LYS A 38 -8.53 4.55 8.59
CA LYS A 38 -8.17 5.85 9.21
C LYS A 38 -6.66 6.06 9.33
N LYS A 39 -5.90 4.99 9.59
CA LYS A 39 -4.44 5.05 9.68
C LYS A 39 -3.84 5.22 8.28
N ALA A 40 -4.36 4.52 7.27
CA ALA A 40 -3.92 4.70 5.89
C ALA A 40 -4.13 6.15 5.43
N ALA A 41 -5.34 6.70 5.66
CA ALA A 41 -5.65 8.09 5.35
C ALA A 41 -4.71 9.07 6.07
N GLY A 42 -4.45 8.87 7.36
CA GLY A 42 -3.53 9.72 8.14
C GLY A 42 -2.08 9.67 7.67
N VAL A 43 -1.57 8.47 7.37
CA VAL A 43 -0.21 8.27 6.84
C VAL A 43 -0.06 8.92 5.46
N ALA A 44 -1.06 8.77 4.60
CA ALA A 44 -1.08 9.40 3.28
C ALA A 44 -1.14 10.93 3.36
N LEU A 45 -1.97 11.48 4.26
CA LEU A 45 -2.08 12.92 4.47
C LEU A 45 -0.75 13.51 4.96
N ASP A 46 -0.10 12.88 5.93
CA ASP A 46 1.23 13.30 6.42
C ASP A 46 2.29 13.29 5.31
N MET A 47 2.23 12.33 4.39
CA MET A 47 3.10 12.32 3.19
C MET A 47 2.78 13.47 2.24
N LEU A 48 1.50 13.69 1.95
CA LEU A 48 1.03 14.73 1.04
C LEU A 48 1.39 16.13 1.56
N GLU A 49 1.19 16.40 2.84
CA GLU A 49 1.51 17.69 3.46
C GLU A 49 3.03 17.95 3.51
N ALA A 50 3.86 16.90 3.52
CA ALA A 50 5.31 17.03 3.42
C ALA A 50 5.80 17.32 1.99
N CYS A 51 5.00 17.03 0.95
CA CYS A 51 5.42 17.13 -0.45
C CYS A 51 6.01 18.50 -0.86
N PRO A 52 5.43 19.65 -0.47
CA PRO A 52 6.00 20.97 -0.78
C PRO A 52 7.42 21.18 -0.23
N ILE A 53 7.71 20.63 0.96
CA ILE A 53 9.04 20.71 1.58
C ILE A 53 10.01 19.72 0.93
N ARG A 54 9.50 18.59 0.46
CA ARG A 54 10.29 17.57 -0.24
C ARG A 54 10.52 17.90 -1.72
N GLY A 55 9.85 18.91 -2.26
CA GLY A 55 9.91 19.28 -3.68
C GLY A 55 9.23 18.25 -4.58
N SER A 56 8.19 17.57 -4.08
CA SER A 56 7.44 16.55 -4.82
C SER A 56 6.05 17.06 -5.23
N ASP A 57 5.67 16.78 -6.47
CA ASP A 57 4.31 16.98 -7.01
C ASP A 57 3.47 15.69 -7.02
N SER A 58 3.98 14.59 -6.42
CA SER A 58 3.24 13.34 -6.31
C SER A 58 1.94 13.53 -5.52
N ARG A 59 0.85 12.94 -5.99
CA ARG A 59 -0.39 12.83 -5.21
C ARG A 59 -0.35 11.56 -4.38
N ILE A 60 -0.72 11.65 -3.11
CA ILE A 60 -0.82 10.50 -2.22
C ILE A 60 -2.19 10.52 -1.54
N MET A 61 -2.85 9.37 -1.51
CA MET A 61 -4.07 9.16 -0.73
C MET A 61 -4.03 7.80 -0.02
N GLY A 62 -4.84 7.65 1.02
CA GLY A 62 -4.93 6.42 1.78
C GLY A 62 -6.37 6.05 2.10
N THR A 63 -6.70 4.76 1.99
CA THR A 63 -8.04 4.22 2.23
C THR A 63 -7.99 2.70 2.48
N GLY A 64 -9.10 2.12 2.94
CA GLY A 64 -9.37 0.68 2.89
C GLY A 64 -10.10 0.22 1.63
N ASP A 65 -10.54 1.14 0.76
CA ASP A 65 -11.27 0.79 -0.47
C ASP A 65 -10.31 0.48 -1.64
N TYR A 66 -10.35 -0.77 -2.11
CA TYR A 66 -9.55 -1.22 -3.25
C TYR A 66 -10.00 -0.59 -4.58
N ALA A 67 -11.19 0.00 -4.68
CA ALA A 67 -11.60 0.72 -5.90
C ALA A 67 -10.63 1.87 -6.21
N GLU A 68 -10.06 2.51 -5.19
CA GLU A 68 -9.05 3.56 -5.36
C GLU A 68 -7.74 3.02 -5.92
N SER A 69 -7.49 1.71 -5.89
CA SER A 69 -6.32 1.08 -6.52
C SER A 69 -6.44 0.94 -8.03
N ALA A 70 -7.59 1.27 -8.64
CA ALA A 70 -7.85 1.01 -10.05
C ALA A 70 -6.84 1.65 -11.01
N ASN A 71 -6.48 0.91 -12.05
CA ASN A 71 -5.50 1.29 -13.08
C ASN A 71 -4.13 1.68 -12.52
N SER A 72 -3.66 1.00 -11.47
CA SER A 72 -2.28 1.13 -11.00
C SER A 72 -1.32 0.44 -11.96
N ASP A 73 -0.17 1.06 -12.25
CA ASP A 73 0.90 0.51 -13.08
C ASP A 73 1.82 -0.46 -12.31
N LEU A 74 1.74 -0.43 -10.98
CA LEU A 74 2.49 -1.32 -10.09
C LEU A 74 1.74 -1.45 -8.76
N VAL A 75 1.69 -2.67 -8.22
CA VAL A 75 1.21 -2.91 -6.87
C VAL A 75 2.28 -3.54 -6.00
N VAL A 76 2.58 -2.89 -4.87
CA VAL A 76 3.51 -3.37 -3.86
C VAL A 76 2.73 -3.92 -2.67
N VAL A 77 2.84 -5.21 -2.42
CA VAL A 77 2.16 -5.87 -1.29
C VAL A 77 3.13 -5.99 -0.12
N THR A 78 2.85 -5.26 0.96
CA THR A 78 3.57 -5.34 2.24
C THR A 78 2.69 -5.86 3.37
N SER A 79 1.44 -6.23 3.07
CA SER A 79 0.50 -6.84 4.01
C SER A 79 0.99 -8.21 4.45
N GLY A 80 0.99 -8.42 5.76
CA GLY A 80 1.33 -9.71 6.33
C GLY A 80 1.26 -9.68 7.85
N MET A 81 1.05 -10.84 8.44
CA MET A 81 1.09 -10.99 9.89
C MET A 81 2.54 -11.29 10.33
N PRO A 82 3.09 -10.57 11.33
CA PRO A 82 4.34 -10.97 11.94
C PRO A 82 4.16 -12.27 12.73
N ARG A 83 5.23 -13.06 12.83
CA ARG A 83 5.22 -14.29 13.63
C ARG A 83 4.92 -13.98 15.10
N LYS A 84 3.93 -14.68 15.67
CA LYS A 84 3.60 -14.58 17.10
C LYS A 84 4.33 -15.64 17.92
N PRO A 85 4.58 -15.42 19.23
CA PRO A 85 5.09 -16.46 20.12
C PRO A 85 4.23 -17.73 20.05
N GLY A 86 4.86 -18.90 19.95
CA GLY A 86 4.17 -20.19 19.84
C GLY A 86 3.71 -20.57 18.43
N MET A 87 3.83 -19.69 17.42
CA MET A 87 3.43 -19.98 16.03
C MET A 87 4.52 -20.75 15.28
N SER A 88 4.15 -21.83 14.58
CA SER A 88 5.08 -22.55 13.69
C SER A 88 5.33 -21.77 12.38
N ARG A 89 6.28 -22.25 11.57
CA ARG A 89 6.51 -21.67 10.22
C ARG A 89 5.32 -21.93 9.30
N ASP A 90 4.71 -23.10 9.40
CA ASP A 90 3.59 -23.51 8.54
C ASP A 90 2.30 -22.77 8.89
N ASP A 91 2.07 -22.50 10.18
CA ASP A 91 0.95 -21.66 10.62
C ASP A 91 1.08 -20.24 10.04
N LEU A 92 2.29 -19.66 10.13
CA LEU A 92 2.58 -18.33 9.60
C LEU A 92 2.40 -18.28 8.08
N LEU A 93 2.87 -19.30 7.37
CA LEU A 93 2.71 -19.43 5.93
C LEU A 93 1.23 -19.49 5.56
N THR A 94 0.44 -20.31 6.26
CA THR A 94 -0.99 -20.48 6.01
C THR A 94 -1.77 -19.18 6.21
N VAL A 95 -1.44 -18.40 7.24
CA VAL A 95 -2.07 -17.09 7.49
C VAL A 95 -1.72 -16.11 6.38
N ASN A 96 -0.43 -15.97 6.03
CA ASN A 96 -0.01 -15.02 5.00
C ASN A 96 -0.45 -15.43 3.60
N TYR A 97 -0.59 -16.73 3.32
CA TYR A 97 -1.20 -17.23 2.08
C TYR A 97 -2.62 -16.69 1.89
N LYS A 98 -3.46 -16.77 2.93
CA LYS A 98 -4.84 -16.25 2.87
C LYS A 98 -4.88 -14.74 2.65
N ILE A 99 -3.99 -14.00 3.32
CA ILE A 99 -3.86 -12.55 3.13
C ILE A 99 -3.48 -12.24 1.68
N MET A 100 -2.43 -12.89 1.17
CA MET A 100 -1.98 -12.70 -0.22
C MET A 100 -3.08 -13.01 -1.22
N GLN A 101 -3.80 -14.12 -1.06
CA GLN A 101 -4.91 -14.47 -1.93
C GLN A 101 -5.97 -13.37 -1.97
N GLN A 102 -6.44 -12.92 -0.81
CA GLN A 102 -7.46 -11.86 -0.71
C GLN A 102 -7.00 -10.53 -1.34
N VAL A 103 -5.75 -10.14 -1.06
CA VAL A 103 -5.16 -8.92 -1.62
C VAL A 103 -5.07 -9.02 -3.14
N THR A 104 -4.52 -10.10 -3.67
CA THR A 104 -4.34 -10.30 -5.11
C THR A 104 -5.69 -10.35 -5.84
N GLU A 105 -6.70 -11.01 -5.29
CA GLU A 105 -8.06 -11.04 -5.87
C GLU A 105 -8.65 -9.63 -6.00
N GLN A 106 -8.49 -8.77 -4.98
CA GLN A 106 -8.97 -7.39 -5.04
C GLN A 106 -8.15 -6.53 -6.00
N VAL A 107 -6.82 -6.66 -5.98
CA VAL A 107 -5.93 -5.88 -6.86
C VAL A 107 -6.21 -6.17 -8.32
N VAL A 108 -6.22 -7.44 -8.72
CA VAL A 108 -6.44 -7.84 -10.12
C VAL A 108 -7.84 -7.45 -10.61
N ARG A 109 -8.82 -7.40 -9.72
CA ARG A 109 -10.18 -6.93 -10.05
C ARG A 109 -10.20 -5.47 -10.53
N TYR A 110 -9.38 -4.59 -9.94
CA TYR A 110 -9.37 -3.16 -10.25
C TYR A 110 -8.21 -2.73 -11.15
N SER A 111 -7.13 -3.49 -11.16
CA SER A 111 -5.90 -3.24 -11.90
C SER A 111 -5.38 -4.54 -12.52
N PRO A 112 -6.05 -5.08 -13.55
CA PRO A 112 -5.68 -6.35 -14.17
C PRO A 112 -4.33 -6.30 -14.91
N ASP A 113 -3.88 -5.10 -15.28
CA ASP A 113 -2.66 -4.86 -16.08
C ASP A 113 -1.49 -4.30 -15.24
N CYS A 114 -1.57 -4.36 -13.91
CA CYS A 114 -0.52 -3.85 -13.00
C CYS A 114 0.71 -4.74 -12.88
#